data_AF-A0A2M8DCC9-F1
#
_entry.id   AF-A0A2M8DCC9-F1
#
_cell.length_a   1.000
_cell.length_b   1.000
_cell.length_c   1.000
_cell.angle_alpha   90.00
_cell.angle_beta   90.00
_cell.angle_gamma   90.00
#
_symmetry.space_group_name_H-M   'P 1'
#
loop_
_entity.id
_entity.type
_entity.pdbx_description
1 polymer ?
#
loop_
_entity_poly.entity_id
_entity_poly.type
_entity_poly.pdbx_seq_one_letter_code
_entity_poly.pdbx_strand_id
1 'polypeptide(L)'
;MFCKKLKGHAKNIAILVPEYREKKLLFYETNHFYLTAELHPVVKDPYFLIVPKKHYKAFSQINISYAKEMDEIIQYLRGLFIKTSYVIFEHGEVYEKNKIQSVHHAHSHVILTNTNYLSYIEAKMQEYKMKTSLIKFTDNSTLREVQKKIKDKSYLLFRQGFNS
;
A
#
# COMPACT_ATOMS: atom_id res chain seq x y z
N MET A 1 15.61 23.20 3.01
CA MET A 1 15.91 21.78 2.68
C MET A 1 14.64 20.97 2.38
N PHE A 2 13.53 21.22 3.09
CA PHE A 2 12.20 20.59 2.94
C PHE A 2 11.62 20.58 1.50
N CYS A 3 11.48 21.75 0.86
CA CYS A 3 10.95 21.86 -0.51
C CYS A 3 11.81 21.13 -1.57
N LYS A 4 13.10 20.88 -1.30
CA LYS A 4 13.98 20.18 -2.27
C LYS A 4 13.69 18.67 -2.31
N LYS A 5 13.28 18.05 -1.19
CA LYS A 5 12.93 16.61 -1.14
C LYS A 5 11.59 16.32 -1.82
N LEU A 6 10.58 17.15 -1.59
CA LEU A 6 9.27 17.07 -2.28
C LEU A 6 9.43 17.17 -3.80
N LYS A 7 10.25 18.12 -4.29
CA LYS A 7 10.56 18.27 -5.72
C LYS A 7 11.29 17.06 -6.31
N GLY A 8 12.12 16.37 -5.52
CA GLY A 8 12.82 15.15 -5.97
C GLY A 8 11.85 13.97 -6.15
N HIS A 9 10.94 13.77 -5.19
CA HIS A 9 9.97 12.68 -5.28
C HIS A 9 8.90 12.94 -6.35
N ALA A 10 8.41 14.18 -6.46
CA ALA A 10 7.53 14.61 -7.54
C ALA A 10 8.12 14.33 -8.92
N LYS A 11 9.43 14.54 -9.11
CA LYS A 11 10.14 14.19 -10.35
C LYS A 11 10.14 12.68 -10.62
N ASN A 12 10.42 11.87 -9.60
CA ASN A 12 10.42 10.40 -9.74
C ASN A 12 9.04 9.87 -10.13
N ILE A 13 7.97 10.42 -9.57
CA ILE A 13 6.61 10.06 -9.97
C ILE A 13 6.26 10.59 -11.35
N ALA A 14 6.63 11.83 -11.70
CA ALA A 14 6.32 12.42 -13.00
C ALA A 14 6.97 11.66 -14.18
N ILE A 15 8.11 10.98 -13.95
CA ILE A 15 8.72 10.08 -14.94
C ILE A 15 7.79 8.90 -15.24
N LEU A 16 7.10 8.40 -14.23
CA LEU A 16 6.25 7.21 -14.32
C LEU A 16 4.80 7.53 -14.70
N VAL A 17 4.33 8.71 -14.33
CA VAL A 17 2.99 9.19 -14.62
C VAL A 17 3.11 10.59 -15.24
N PRO A 18 3.27 10.69 -16.57
CA PRO A 18 3.54 11.95 -17.27
C PRO A 18 2.46 13.02 -17.05
N GLU A 19 1.21 12.61 -16.79
CA GLU A 19 0.10 13.51 -16.43
C GLU A 19 0.15 14.05 -14.99
N TYR A 20 1.13 13.65 -14.17
CA TYR A 20 1.30 14.18 -12.82
C TYR A 20 1.48 15.70 -12.83
N ARG A 21 0.49 16.41 -12.29
CA ARG A 21 0.60 17.83 -11.94
C ARG A 21 0.57 17.92 -10.41
N GLU A 22 1.51 18.65 -9.81
CA GLU A 22 1.62 18.84 -8.34
C GLU A 22 0.30 19.25 -7.64
N LYS A 23 -0.71 19.71 -8.39
CA LYS A 23 -2.06 20.08 -7.90
C LYS A 23 -3.12 18.96 -7.93
N LYS A 24 -2.90 17.84 -8.62
CA LYS A 24 -3.79 16.68 -8.63
C LYS A 24 -2.97 15.44 -8.27
N LEU A 25 -3.02 15.05 -7.00
CA LEU A 25 -2.34 13.87 -6.46
C LEU A 25 -3.06 12.56 -6.84
N LEU A 26 -4.13 12.64 -7.62
CA LEU A 26 -4.98 11.52 -8.04
C LEU A 26 -4.46 10.91 -9.36
N PHE A 27 -4.06 9.65 -9.33
CA PHE A 27 -3.54 8.92 -10.51
C PHE A 27 -4.60 8.08 -11.20
N TYR A 28 -5.42 7.40 -10.38
CA TYR A 28 -6.44 6.50 -10.86
C TYR A 28 -7.52 6.42 -9.79
N GLU A 29 -8.77 6.23 -10.22
CA GLU A 29 -9.87 6.04 -9.30
C GLU A 29 -10.87 5.03 -9.83
N THR A 30 -11.52 4.37 -8.89
CA THR A 30 -12.70 3.55 -9.11
C THR A 30 -13.88 4.18 -8.38
N ASN A 31 -15.02 3.50 -8.32
CA ASN A 31 -16.18 4.01 -7.59
C ASN A 31 -15.91 4.14 -6.08
N HIS A 32 -15.11 3.24 -5.50
CA HIS A 32 -14.89 3.15 -4.06
C HIS A 32 -13.46 3.43 -3.61
N PHE A 33 -12.50 3.53 -4.53
CA PHE A 33 -11.10 3.72 -4.21
C PHE A 33 -10.44 4.78 -5.08
N TYR A 34 -9.30 5.26 -4.61
CA TYR A 34 -8.39 6.06 -5.41
C TYR A 34 -6.93 5.71 -5.11
N LEU A 35 -6.09 5.93 -6.11
CA LEU A 35 -4.64 5.84 -6.06
C LEU A 35 -4.05 7.24 -6.02
N THR A 36 -3.24 7.52 -5.00
CA THR A 36 -2.60 8.83 -4.81
C THR A 36 -1.12 8.69 -4.48
N ALA A 37 -0.35 9.77 -4.62
CA ALA A 37 1.04 9.82 -4.19
C ALA A 37 1.12 9.88 -2.65
N GLU A 38 2.10 9.21 -2.07
CA GLU A 38 2.53 9.52 -0.71
C GLU A 38 3.31 10.84 -0.71
N LEU A 39 2.88 11.78 0.14
CA LEU A 39 3.46 13.12 0.23
C LEU A 39 4.75 13.14 1.05
N HIS A 40 4.87 12.24 2.02
CA HIS A 40 6.01 12.16 2.94
C HIS A 40 6.60 10.74 2.97
N PRO A 41 7.12 10.27 1.83
CA PRO A 41 7.60 8.91 1.71
C PRO A 41 8.84 8.71 2.57
N VAL A 42 8.85 7.59 3.29
CA VAL A 42 9.99 7.16 4.14
C VAL A 42 11.14 6.56 3.32
N VAL A 43 10.91 6.31 2.04
CA VAL A 43 11.89 5.82 1.06
C VAL A 43 12.00 6.78 -0.13
N LYS A 44 13.07 6.67 -0.91
CA LYS A 44 13.27 7.48 -2.13
C LYS A 44 12.54 6.92 -3.35
N ASP A 45 12.22 5.63 -3.29
CA ASP A 45 11.49 4.90 -4.31
C ASP A 45 10.07 5.48 -4.49
N PRO A 46 9.50 5.43 -5.71
CA PRO A 46 8.13 5.88 -5.95
C PRO A 46 7.15 5.22 -4.99
N TYR A 47 6.40 6.07 -4.29
CA TYR A 47 5.52 5.67 -3.21
C TYR A 47 4.09 6.19 -3.46
N PHE A 48 3.14 5.26 -3.48
CA PHE A 48 1.72 5.53 -3.63
C PHE A 48 0.91 4.99 -2.46
N LEU A 49 -0.31 5.50 -2.33
CA LEU A 49 -1.33 5.03 -1.42
C LEU A 49 -2.57 4.62 -2.21
N ILE A 50 -3.11 3.44 -1.89
CA ILE A 50 -4.46 3.06 -2.30
C ILE A 50 -5.40 3.31 -1.13
N VAL A 51 -6.42 4.12 -1.36
CA VAL A 51 -7.27 4.66 -0.29
C VAL A 51 -8.75 4.46 -0.64
N PRO A 52 -9.57 3.89 0.25
CA PRO A 52 -11.01 3.86 0.07
C PRO A 52 -11.58 5.27 0.20
N LYS A 53 -12.57 5.60 -0.63
CA LYS A 53 -13.28 6.90 -0.57
C LYS A 53 -14.14 7.02 0.69
N LYS A 54 -14.71 5.90 1.15
CA LYS A 54 -15.44 5.83 2.43
C LYS A 54 -14.46 5.60 3.58
N HIS A 55 -14.78 6.16 4.75
CA HIS A 55 -14.03 5.96 5.98
C HIS A 55 -14.12 4.51 6.48
N TYR A 56 -12.96 3.90 6.67
CA TYR A 56 -12.76 2.59 7.30
C TYR A 56 -11.52 2.67 8.19
N LYS A 57 -11.45 1.94 9.30
CA LYS A 57 -10.26 1.92 10.16
C LYS A 57 -9.14 1.02 9.59
N ALA A 58 -9.51 -0.04 8.88
CA ALA A 58 -8.58 -1.03 8.33
C ALA A 58 -9.19 -1.72 7.09
N PHE A 59 -8.35 -2.35 6.26
CA PHE A 59 -8.83 -3.09 5.07
C PHE A 59 -9.73 -4.28 5.41
N SER A 60 -9.62 -4.83 6.61
CA SER A 60 -10.52 -5.89 7.12
C SER A 60 -11.98 -5.44 7.26
N GLN A 61 -12.25 -4.13 7.32
CA GLN A 61 -13.60 -3.55 7.46
C GLN A 61 -14.25 -3.16 6.14
N ILE A 62 -13.47 -3.16 5.05
CA ILE A 62 -13.95 -2.76 3.73
C ILE A 62 -14.96 -3.79 3.21
N ASN A 63 -16.01 -3.33 2.54
CA ASN A 63 -17.01 -4.22 1.96
C ASN A 63 -16.36 -5.15 0.92
N ILE A 64 -16.54 -6.45 1.11
CA ILE A 64 -15.96 -7.50 0.26
C ILE A 64 -16.45 -7.44 -1.18
N SER A 65 -17.60 -6.80 -1.44
CA SER A 65 -18.08 -6.54 -2.81
C SER A 65 -17.16 -5.61 -3.59
N TYR A 66 -16.31 -4.83 -2.92
CA TYR A 66 -15.38 -3.89 -3.56
C TYR A 66 -14.01 -4.51 -3.88
N ALA A 67 -13.81 -5.80 -3.57
CA ALA A 67 -12.52 -6.47 -3.78
C ALA A 67 -12.04 -6.40 -5.25
N LYS A 68 -12.98 -6.46 -6.21
CA LYS A 68 -12.67 -6.38 -7.65
C LYS A 68 -12.06 -5.04 -8.05
N GLU A 69 -12.55 -3.93 -7.49
CA GLU A 69 -12.01 -2.59 -7.78
C GLU A 69 -10.57 -2.44 -7.29
N MET A 70 -10.24 -3.08 -6.18
CA MET A 70 -8.85 -3.09 -5.74
C MET A 70 -7.95 -3.95 -6.62
N ASP A 71 -8.45 -5.10 -7.11
CA ASP A 71 -7.72 -5.90 -8.08
C ASP A 71 -7.49 -5.10 -9.38
N GLU A 72 -8.45 -4.27 -9.79
CA GLU A 72 -8.30 -3.32 -10.92
C GLU A 72 -7.21 -2.28 -10.67
N ILE A 73 -7.14 -1.69 -9.47
CA ILE A 73 -6.05 -0.75 -9.10
C ILE A 73 -4.69 -1.45 -9.13
N ILE A 74 -4.60 -2.66 -8.60
CA ILE A 74 -3.36 -3.44 -8.61
C ILE A 74 -2.94 -3.76 -10.05
N GLN A 75 -3.89 -4.12 -10.92
CA GLN A 75 -3.61 -4.34 -12.34
C GLN A 75 -3.13 -3.06 -13.04
N TYR A 76 -3.78 -1.92 -12.76
CA TYR A 76 -3.34 -0.62 -13.26
C TYR A 76 -1.90 -0.30 -12.83
N LEU A 77 -1.58 -0.49 -11.53
CA LEU A 77 -0.22 -0.33 -11.01
C LEU A 77 0.78 -1.26 -11.73
N ARG A 78 0.43 -2.53 -11.95
CA ARG A 78 1.29 -3.46 -12.70
C ARG A 78 1.55 -2.99 -14.13
N GLY A 79 0.54 -2.40 -14.78
CA GLY A 79 0.66 -1.82 -16.11
C GLY A 79 1.60 -0.62 -16.17
N LEU A 80 1.64 0.21 -15.11
CA LEU A 80 2.56 1.34 -15.03
C LEU A 80 4.02 0.90 -14.83
N PHE A 81 4.26 -0.27 -14.22
CA PHE A 81 5.59 -0.66 -13.71
C PHE A 81 6.06 -2.02 -14.21
N ILE A 82 5.80 -2.33 -15.49
CA ILE A 82 6.05 -3.63 -16.15
C ILE A 82 7.45 -4.23 -15.85
N LYS A 83 8.46 -3.41 -15.53
CA LYS A 83 9.85 -3.84 -15.27
C LYS A 83 10.36 -3.53 -13.87
N THR A 84 9.49 -3.16 -12.94
CA THR A 84 9.91 -2.76 -11.58
C THR A 84 9.21 -3.63 -10.55
N SER A 85 10.00 -4.25 -9.68
CA SER A 85 9.45 -4.98 -8.53
C SER A 85 8.72 -4.02 -7.60
N TYR A 86 7.85 -4.54 -6.74
CA TYR A 86 7.05 -3.69 -5.88
C TYR A 86 6.71 -4.36 -4.57
N VAL A 87 6.42 -3.51 -3.58
CA VAL A 87 5.88 -3.89 -2.29
C VAL A 87 4.51 -3.27 -2.12
N ILE A 88 3.53 -4.07 -1.70
CA ILE A 88 2.24 -3.59 -1.21
C ILE A 88 2.10 -4.03 0.23
N PHE A 89 1.78 -3.09 1.11
CA PHE A 89 1.47 -3.44 2.49
C PHE A 89 0.36 -2.58 3.07
N GLU A 90 -0.34 -3.14 4.03
CA GLU A 90 -1.30 -2.42 4.86
C GLU A 90 -1.25 -3.01 6.27
N HIS A 91 -1.49 -2.19 7.26
CA HIS A 91 -1.52 -2.62 8.64
C HIS A 91 -2.86 -2.23 9.26
N GLY A 92 -3.59 -3.24 9.72
CA GLY A 92 -4.84 -3.07 10.45
C GLY A 92 -4.66 -3.38 11.92
N GLU A 93 -5.09 -2.45 12.78
CA GLU A 93 -5.23 -2.71 14.21
C GLU A 93 -6.71 -2.72 14.57
N VAL A 94 -7.22 -3.89 14.97
CA VAL A 94 -8.63 -4.08 15.35
C VAL A 94 -8.83 -3.88 16.85
N TYR A 95 -7.80 -4.16 17.66
CA TYR A 95 -7.89 -4.07 19.12
C TYR A 95 -7.33 -2.75 19.62
N GLU A 96 -8.24 -1.90 20.08
CA GLU A 96 -7.98 -0.63 20.72
C GLU A 96 -7.00 -0.81 21.90
N LYS A 97 -5.76 -0.37 21.72
CA LYS A 97 -4.93 0.17 22.82
C LYS A 97 -3.65 0.86 22.34
N ASN A 98 -3.16 0.61 21.12
CA ASN A 98 -1.97 1.30 20.62
C ASN A 98 -2.32 2.41 19.62
N LYS A 99 -1.90 3.62 19.98
CA LYS A 99 -2.00 4.85 19.17
C LYS A 99 -0.89 4.91 18.10
N ILE A 100 -0.68 3.86 17.31
CA ILE A 100 0.45 3.79 16.37
C ILE A 100 0.06 4.30 14.96
N GLN A 101 -1.23 4.33 14.61
CA GLN A 101 -1.69 4.94 13.36
C GLN A 101 -1.80 6.47 13.52
N SER A 102 -1.01 7.23 12.76
CA SER A 102 -1.12 8.69 12.64
C SER A 102 -2.33 9.11 11.79
N VAL A 103 -2.81 8.23 10.91
CA VAL A 103 -3.98 8.43 10.06
C VAL A 103 -5.01 7.35 10.38
N HIS A 104 -6.15 7.76 10.94
CA HIS A 104 -7.26 6.87 11.29
C HIS A 104 -8.17 6.58 10.09
N HIS A 105 -7.59 6.31 8.92
CA HIS A 105 -8.31 5.96 7.70
C HIS A 105 -7.51 4.90 6.96
N ALA A 106 -8.15 3.80 6.59
CA ALA A 106 -7.54 2.68 5.91
C ALA A 106 -6.77 3.14 4.67
N HIS A 107 -5.53 2.72 4.50
CA HIS A 107 -4.74 2.96 3.30
C HIS A 107 -3.72 1.85 3.13
N SER A 108 -3.50 1.43 1.89
CA SER A 108 -2.43 0.51 1.56
C SER A 108 -1.29 1.26 0.89
N HIS A 109 -0.09 1.01 1.39
CA HIS A 109 1.15 1.54 0.85
C HIS A 109 1.62 0.71 -0.33
N VAL A 110 2.06 1.38 -1.38
CA VAL A 110 2.63 0.77 -2.58
C VAL A 110 3.98 1.43 -2.86
N ILE A 111 5.04 0.63 -2.88
CA ILE A 111 6.41 1.11 -3.14
C ILE A 111 6.97 0.36 -4.33
N LEU A 112 7.51 1.08 -5.32
CA LEU A 112 8.17 0.48 -6.47
C LEU A 112 9.66 0.34 -6.21
N THR A 113 10.09 -0.88 -5.95
CA THR A 113 11.42 -1.13 -5.41
C THR A 113 11.88 -2.54 -5.74
N ASN A 114 13.16 -2.64 -6.10
CA ASN A 114 13.84 -3.92 -6.24
C ASN A 114 14.42 -4.41 -4.91
N THR A 115 14.23 -3.65 -3.83
CA THR A 115 14.63 -4.06 -2.49
C THR A 115 13.70 -5.17 -2.00
N ASN A 116 14.26 -6.30 -1.57
CA ASN A 116 13.48 -7.35 -0.93
C ASN A 116 13.18 -6.97 0.53
N TYR A 117 11.99 -6.40 0.75
CA TYR A 117 11.54 -6.00 2.08
C TYR A 117 10.94 -7.14 2.89
N LEU A 118 10.53 -8.23 2.25
CA LEU A 118 9.90 -9.37 2.94
C LEU A 118 10.84 -9.96 4.00
N SER A 119 12.05 -10.33 3.59
CA SER A 119 13.03 -10.95 4.51
C SER A 119 13.43 -10.01 5.64
N TYR A 120 13.53 -8.71 5.36
CA TYR A 120 13.81 -7.70 6.38
C TYR A 120 12.70 -7.59 7.41
N ILE A 121 11.44 -7.53 6.98
CA ILE A 121 10.28 -7.44 7.86
C ILE A 121 10.17 -8.70 8.72
N GLU A 122 10.35 -9.88 8.14
CA GLU A 122 10.32 -11.14 8.89
C GLU A 122 11.36 -11.14 10.02
N ALA A 123 12.61 -10.77 9.70
CA ALA A 123 13.68 -10.69 10.69
C ALA A 123 13.34 -9.69 11.81
N LYS A 124 12.80 -8.51 11.47
CA LYS A 124 12.42 -7.49 12.45
C LYS A 124 11.22 -7.90 13.31
N MET A 125 10.21 -8.54 12.73
CA MET A 125 9.07 -9.06 13.50
C MET A 125 9.52 -10.11 14.52
N GLN A 126 10.47 -10.97 14.15
CA GLN A 126 11.07 -11.95 15.06
C GLN A 126 11.91 -11.28 16.14
N GLU A 127 12.81 -10.35 15.78
CA GLU A 127 13.65 -9.58 16.69
C GLU A 127 12.83 -8.85 17.76
N TYR A 128 11.74 -8.19 17.35
CA TYR A 128 10.86 -7.44 18.24
C TYR A 128 9.76 -8.29 18.89
N LYS A 129 9.72 -9.61 18.64
CA LYS A 129 8.70 -10.53 19.18
C LYS A 129 7.26 -10.02 18.94
N MET A 130 7.00 -9.52 17.73
CA MET A 130 5.70 -8.95 17.40
C MET A 130 4.61 -10.01 17.46
N LYS A 131 3.49 -9.68 18.14
CA LYS A 131 2.30 -10.55 18.21
C LYS A 131 1.39 -10.44 16.98
N THR A 132 1.62 -9.44 16.14
CA THR A 132 0.86 -9.19 14.91
C THR A 132 1.11 -10.30 13.90
N SER A 133 0.05 -10.80 13.27
CA SER A 133 0.20 -11.81 12.20
C SER A 133 0.68 -11.17 10.90
N LEU A 134 1.78 -11.67 10.34
CA LEU A 134 2.22 -11.35 8.99
C LEU A 134 1.39 -12.18 8.00
N ILE A 135 0.52 -11.52 7.24
CA ILE A 135 -0.30 -12.15 6.21
C ILE A 135 0.35 -11.87 4.86
N LYS A 136 1.06 -12.88 4.35
CA LYS A 136 1.66 -12.85 3.01
C LYS A 136 0.58 -13.14 1.97
N PHE A 137 0.55 -12.36 0.91
CA PHE A 137 -0.29 -12.63 -0.25
C PHE A 137 0.53 -12.52 -1.53
N THR A 138 0.22 -13.40 -2.47
CA THR A 138 0.95 -13.55 -3.74
C THR A 138 0.23 -12.82 -4.85
N ASP A 139 0.85 -12.76 -6.03
CA ASP A 139 0.26 -12.15 -7.22
C ASP A 139 -1.04 -12.81 -7.69
N ASN A 140 -1.28 -14.05 -7.26
CA ASN A 140 -2.48 -14.82 -7.57
C ASN A 140 -3.53 -14.76 -6.43
N SER A 141 -3.21 -14.11 -5.31
CA SER A 141 -4.16 -13.99 -4.19
C SER A 141 -5.14 -12.87 -4.47
N THR A 142 -6.45 -13.18 -4.40
CA THR A 142 -7.49 -12.15 -4.48
C THR A 142 -7.62 -11.42 -3.16
N LEU A 143 -7.98 -10.13 -3.19
CA LEU A 143 -8.25 -9.40 -1.95
C LEU A 143 -9.41 -9.99 -1.15
N ARG A 144 -10.36 -10.65 -1.81
CA ARG A 144 -11.44 -11.39 -1.17
C ARG A 144 -10.91 -12.48 -0.25
N GLU A 145 -9.93 -13.26 -0.69
CA GLU A 145 -9.33 -14.34 0.10
C GLU A 145 -8.50 -13.78 1.26
N VAL A 146 -7.77 -12.70 1.00
CA VAL A 146 -6.99 -12.00 2.01
C VAL A 146 -7.89 -11.45 3.12
N GLN A 147 -8.97 -10.75 2.76
CA GLN A 147 -9.92 -10.16 3.71
C GLN A 147 -10.50 -11.19 4.68
N LYS A 148 -10.80 -12.40 4.20
CA LYS A 148 -11.27 -13.50 5.06
C LYS A 148 -10.24 -13.91 6.12
N LYS A 149 -8.94 -13.80 5.82
CA LYS A 149 -7.85 -14.18 6.75
C LYS A 149 -7.58 -13.11 7.81
N ILE A 150 -7.79 -11.83 7.47
CA ILE A 150 -7.48 -10.68 8.34
C ILE A 150 -8.67 -10.20 9.19
N LYS A 151 -9.86 -10.79 8.99
CA LYS A 151 -11.06 -10.40 9.72
C LYS A 151 -10.86 -10.55 11.23
N ASP A 152 -11.24 -9.51 11.98
CA ASP A 152 -11.29 -9.47 13.45
C ASP A 152 -9.94 -9.67 14.18
N LYS A 153 -8.80 -9.41 13.50
CA LYS A 153 -7.45 -9.58 14.05
C LYS A 153 -6.58 -8.35 13.75
N SER A 154 -5.53 -8.13 14.53
CA SER A 154 -4.45 -7.21 14.15
C SER A 154 -3.50 -7.90 13.19
N TYR A 155 -3.16 -7.24 12.08
CA TYR A 155 -2.41 -7.86 11.00
C TYR A 155 -1.47 -6.88 10.30
N LEU A 156 -0.40 -7.44 9.72
CA LEU A 156 0.42 -6.79 8.72
C LEU A 156 0.20 -7.56 7.41
N LEU A 157 -0.57 -6.95 6.50
CA LEU A 157 -0.78 -7.47 5.16
C LEU A 157 0.44 -7.08 4.32
N PHE A 158 1.07 -8.06 3.67
CA PHE A 158 2.31 -7.81 2.93
C PHE A 158 2.41 -8.63 1.63
N ARG A 159 2.77 -7.96 0.54
CA ARG A 159 3.07 -8.55 -0.76
C ARG A 159 4.34 -7.95 -1.32
N GLN A 160 5.20 -8.82 -1.82
CA GLN A 160 6.35 -8.47 -2.65
C GLN A 160 6.15 -9.14 -4.00
N GLY A 161 5.96 -8.33 -5.04
CA GLY A 161 6.00 -8.79 -6.42
C GLY A 161 7.38 -8.56 -7.00
N PHE A 162 7.89 -9.54 -7.76
CA PHE A 162 9.12 -9.42 -8.52
C PHE A 162 8.76 -9.47 -10.00
N ASN A 163 9.11 -8.41 -10.73
CA ASN A 163 9.06 -8.44 -12.19
C ASN A 163 10.44 -8.95 -12.68
N SER A 164 10.43 -10.07 -13.42
CA SER A 164 11.60 -10.68 -14.08
C SER A 164 11.89 -10.01 -15.42
#